data_AF-A0A4R8UHH2-F1
#
_entry.id   AF-A0A4R8UHH2-F1
#
_cell.length_a   1.000
_cell.length_b   1.000
_cell.length_c   1.000
_cell.angle_alpha   90.00
_cell.angle_beta   90.00
_cell.angle_gamma   90.00
#
_symmetry.space_group_name_H-M   'P 1'
#
loop_
_entity.id
_entity.type
_entity.pdbx_description
1 polymer ?
#
loop_
_entity_poly.entity_id
_entity_poly.type
_entity_poly.pdbx_seq_one_letter_code
_entity_poly.pdbx_strand_id
1 'polypeptide(L)'
;MTQDKDHPAGTDRELGALLARGARPTTEATTEVRDQLAEMAAAIVSTNQARSRRRAGLISVIVAPILVLGVAGTAYAVTNIDWSQLWHNTPEWAEWAQDPDATVHYALPGGGTCELRLGEVVYSPDPNRPADVAADPRAEQAARDFLRTADLLTVADVDAMITAMRDKDENWAQADDGTAVPFGYGTDNYNADVEYNMAVKQAIQVAVTDHVESMGIPSTGLGFQSQEQCTGADQ
;
A
#
# COMPACT_ATOMS: atom_id res chain seq x y z
N MET A 1 42.62 7.12 40.20
CA MET A 1 41.42 7.29 41.04
C MET A 1 40.24 7.11 40.11
N THR A 2 39.78 5.86 40.02
CA THR A 2 38.75 5.36 39.10
C THR A 2 37.37 5.67 39.68
N GLN A 3 36.53 6.36 38.93
CA GLN A 3 35.14 6.62 39.31
C GLN A 3 34.25 5.64 38.55
N ASP A 4 33.79 4.64 39.30
CA ASP A 4 32.83 3.62 38.92
C ASP A 4 31.46 4.27 38.68
N LYS A 5 30.80 3.92 37.57
CA LYS A 5 29.47 4.42 37.22
C LYS A 5 28.43 3.38 37.62
N ASP A 6 27.86 3.56 38.80
CA ASP A 6 26.63 2.90 39.22
C ASP A 6 25.52 3.22 38.20
N HIS A 7 25.21 2.24 37.35
CA HIS A 7 23.95 2.21 36.59
C HIS A 7 22.86 1.66 37.51
N PRO A 8 21.70 2.33 37.64
CA PRO A 8 20.64 1.83 38.49
C PRO A 8 20.00 0.58 37.87
N ALA A 9 20.14 -0.56 38.53
CA ALA A 9 19.58 -1.88 38.20
C ALA A 9 18.02 -1.95 38.16
N GLY A 10 17.33 -0.81 38.08
CA GLY A 10 15.87 -0.69 38.10
C GLY A 10 15.22 -0.82 36.72
N THR A 11 15.86 -0.31 35.66
CA THR A 11 15.28 -0.27 34.30
C THR A 11 15.15 -1.65 33.66
N ASP A 12 16.10 -2.56 33.92
CA ASP A 12 16.10 -3.88 33.28
C ASP A 12 15.00 -4.81 33.81
N ARG A 13 14.65 -4.67 35.10
CA ARG A 13 13.55 -5.44 35.71
C ARG A 13 12.19 -5.00 35.21
N GLU A 14 12.02 -3.69 35.00
CA GLU A 14 10.79 -3.12 34.51
C GLU A 14 10.55 -3.48 33.04
N LEU A 15 11.61 -3.46 32.22
CA LEU A 15 11.59 -3.93 30.83
C LEU A 15 11.29 -5.44 30.75
N GLY A 16 11.90 -6.25 31.61
CA GLY A 16 11.62 -7.69 31.70
C GLY A 16 10.17 -7.99 32.09
N ALA A 17 9.58 -7.18 32.98
CA ALA A 17 8.19 -7.33 33.41
C ALA A 17 7.16 -6.87 32.35
N LEU A 18 7.55 -6.00 31.42
CA LEU A 18 6.74 -5.60 30.27
C LEU A 18 6.80 -6.66 29.16
N LEU A 19 7.99 -7.21 28.88
CA LEU A 19 8.16 -8.29 27.90
C LEU A 19 7.44 -9.57 28.33
N ALA A 20 7.48 -9.91 29.62
CA ALA A 20 6.75 -11.05 30.17
C ALA A 20 5.21 -10.87 30.11
N ARG A 21 4.72 -9.62 30.06
CA ARG A 21 3.28 -9.32 29.91
C ARG A 21 2.80 -9.39 28.46
N GLY A 22 3.70 -9.19 27.49
CA GLY A 22 3.41 -9.29 26.05
C GLY A 22 3.50 -10.72 25.48
N ALA A 23 4.09 -11.66 26.21
CA ALA A 23 4.18 -13.06 25.80
C ALA A 23 2.79 -13.73 25.86
N ARG A 24 2.09 -13.76 24.72
CA ARG A 24 0.84 -14.53 24.56
C ARG A 24 1.14 -16.02 24.78
N PRO A 25 0.25 -16.78 25.43
CA PRO A 25 0.35 -18.24 25.44
C PRO A 25 0.32 -18.73 23.99
N THR A 26 1.35 -19.43 23.56
CA THR A 26 1.28 -20.24 22.33
C THR A 26 0.30 -21.36 22.60
N THR A 27 -0.93 -21.22 22.10
CA THR A 27 -1.88 -22.32 22.03
C THR A 27 -1.22 -23.44 21.23
N GLU A 28 -1.03 -24.61 21.84
CA GLU A 28 -0.58 -25.79 21.11
C GLU A 28 -1.58 -26.06 19.99
N ALA A 29 -1.14 -25.93 18.74
CA ALA A 29 -1.94 -26.26 17.58
C ALA A 29 -2.33 -27.75 17.66
N THR A 30 -3.62 -28.01 17.84
CA THR A 30 -4.17 -29.36 17.86
C THR A 30 -3.95 -30.02 16.50
N THR A 31 -3.85 -31.35 16.48
CA THR A 31 -3.64 -32.14 15.25
C THR A 31 -4.66 -31.82 14.15
N GLU A 32 -5.88 -31.45 14.54
CA GLU A 32 -6.99 -31.10 13.66
C GLU A 32 -6.76 -29.81 12.86
N VAL A 33 -6.08 -28.81 13.46
CA VAL A 33 -5.68 -27.57 12.78
C VAL A 33 -4.53 -27.83 11.80
N ARG A 34 -3.63 -28.77 12.13
CA ARG A 34 -2.53 -29.16 11.23
C ARG A 34 -3.05 -29.95 10.02
N ASP A 35 -4.06 -30.79 10.20
CA ASP A 35 -4.67 -31.54 9.11
C ASP A 35 -5.45 -30.62 8.16
N GLN A 36 -6.19 -29.63 8.68
CA GLN A 36 -6.82 -28.60 7.83
C GLN A 36 -5.79 -27.75 7.05
N LEU A 37 -4.67 -27.38 7.67
CA LEU A 37 -3.59 -26.65 6.99
C LEU A 37 -2.91 -27.50 5.92
N ALA A 38 -2.74 -28.81 6.15
CA ALA A 38 -2.18 -29.73 5.17
C ALA A 38 -3.11 -29.93 3.96
N GLU A 39 -4.43 -29.97 4.20
CA GLU A 39 -5.43 -30.07 3.14
C GLU A 39 -5.49 -28.78 2.28
N MET A 40 -5.42 -27.60 2.91
CA MET A 40 -5.34 -26.33 2.18
C MET A 40 -4.03 -26.19 1.39
N ALA A 41 -2.90 -26.63 1.95
CA ALA A 41 -1.61 -26.62 1.25
C ALA A 41 -1.62 -27.56 0.02
N ALA A 42 -2.27 -28.73 0.13
CA ALA A 42 -2.40 -29.67 -0.99
C ALA A 42 -3.28 -29.11 -2.12
N ALA A 43 -4.33 -28.36 -1.79
CA ALA A 43 -5.19 -27.69 -2.77
C ALA A 43 -4.44 -26.60 -3.56
N ILE A 44 -3.53 -25.87 -2.91
CA ILE A 44 -2.68 -24.83 -3.54
C ILE A 44 -1.59 -25.44 -4.42
N VAL A 45 -0.97 -26.55 -4.00
CA VAL A 45 0.08 -27.21 -4.80
C VAL A 45 -0.49 -27.88 -6.05
N SER A 46 -1.70 -28.46 -5.97
CA SER A 46 -2.33 -29.12 -7.12
C SER A 46 -2.76 -28.12 -8.22
N THR A 47 -3.16 -26.91 -7.84
CA THR A 47 -3.48 -25.82 -8.79
C THR A 47 -2.25 -25.27 -9.49
N ASN A 48 -1.10 -25.21 -8.81
CA ASN A 48 0.16 -24.74 -9.41
C ASN A 48 0.84 -25.76 -10.35
N GLN A 49 0.72 -27.07 -10.08
CA GLN A 49 1.34 -28.10 -10.95
C GLN A 49 0.67 -28.21 -12.33
N ALA A 50 -0.63 -27.88 -12.45
CA ALA A 50 -1.33 -27.89 -13.74
C ALA A 50 -0.86 -26.77 -14.69
N ARG A 51 -0.34 -25.66 -14.15
CA ARG A 51 0.12 -24.50 -14.93
C ARG A 51 1.55 -24.67 -15.48
N SER A 52 2.38 -25.44 -14.79
CA SER A 52 3.81 -25.66 -15.13
C SER A 52 4.02 -26.54 -16.37
N ARG A 53 3.13 -27.50 -16.66
CA ARG A 53 3.32 -28.49 -17.75
C ARG A 53 2.93 -28.04 -19.16
N ARG A 54 2.41 -26.82 -19.36
CA ARG A 54 1.91 -26.34 -20.68
C ARG A 54 2.88 -25.44 -21.47
N ARG A 55 4.12 -25.24 -21.01
CA ARG A 55 5.11 -24.42 -21.75
C ARG A 55 6.10 -25.27 -22.54
N ALA A 56 5.59 -25.91 -23.58
CA ALA A 56 6.39 -26.35 -24.73
C ALA A 56 5.48 -26.38 -25.95
N GLY A 57 5.49 -25.30 -26.74
CA GLY A 57 4.89 -25.30 -28.08
C GLY A 57 4.09 -24.06 -28.43
N LEU A 58 4.59 -23.37 -29.46
CA LEU A 58 3.89 -22.57 -30.46
C LEU A 58 3.50 -21.11 -30.11
N ILE A 59 4.21 -20.23 -30.81
CA ILE A 59 3.87 -18.86 -31.17
C ILE A 59 2.44 -18.82 -31.71
N SER A 60 1.57 -18.00 -31.11
CA SER A 60 0.27 -17.63 -31.65
C SER A 60 -0.13 -16.27 -31.09
N VAL A 61 -0.32 -15.30 -31.99
CA VAL A 61 -0.95 -14.00 -31.70
C VAL A 61 -2.36 -14.29 -31.19
N ILE A 62 -2.63 -13.98 -29.92
CA ILE A 62 -3.96 -14.10 -29.31
C ILE A 62 -4.33 -12.73 -28.77
N VAL A 63 -5.33 -12.12 -29.42
CA VAL A 63 -6.14 -11.05 -28.87
C VAL A 63 -6.70 -11.55 -27.54
N ALA A 64 -6.28 -10.92 -26.44
CA ALA A 64 -6.73 -11.30 -25.11
C ALA A 64 -8.26 -11.09 -25.00
N PRO A 65 -9.04 -12.10 -24.62
CA PRO A 65 -10.42 -11.88 -24.21
C PRO A 65 -10.39 -11.19 -22.84
N ILE A 66 -10.94 -9.99 -22.78
CA ILE A 66 -11.29 -9.31 -21.52
C ILE A 66 -12.31 -10.22 -20.82
N LEU A 67 -11.84 -11.02 -19.86
CA LEU A 67 -12.70 -11.77 -18.96
C LEU A 67 -13.33 -10.77 -17.98
N VAL A 68 -14.49 -10.25 -18.36
CA VAL A 68 -15.42 -9.59 -17.43
C VAL A 68 -15.96 -10.69 -16.50
N LEU A 69 -15.22 -10.98 -15.43
CA LEU A 69 -15.75 -11.74 -14.30
C LEU A 69 -16.75 -10.84 -13.59
N GLY A 70 -17.98 -11.36 -13.45
CA GLY A 70 -19.15 -10.63 -12.98
C GLY A 70 -18.89 -9.86 -11.69
N VAL A 71 -19.29 -8.59 -11.72
CA VAL A 71 -19.30 -7.71 -10.56
C VAL A 71 -20.32 -8.26 -9.57
N ALA A 72 -19.86 -8.99 -8.56
CA ALA A 72 -20.64 -9.17 -7.35
C ALA A 72 -20.73 -7.78 -6.71
N GLY A 73 -21.89 -7.14 -6.83
CA GLY A 73 -22.14 -5.84 -6.22
C GLY A 73 -21.91 -5.95 -4.73
N THR A 74 -20.83 -5.34 -4.24
CA THR A 74 -20.54 -5.23 -2.82
C THR A 74 -21.56 -4.25 -2.24
N ALA A 75 -22.41 -4.72 -1.34
CA ALA A 75 -23.26 -3.82 -0.56
C ALA A 75 -22.33 -2.95 0.30
N TYR A 76 -22.24 -1.67 -0.04
CA TYR A 76 -21.48 -0.71 0.76
C TYR A 76 -22.18 -0.55 2.11
N ALA A 77 -21.42 -0.70 3.20
CA ALA A 77 -21.91 -0.34 4.52
C ALA A 77 -22.15 1.17 4.56
N VAL A 78 -23.21 1.61 5.24
CA VAL A 78 -23.40 3.04 5.55
C VAL A 78 -22.29 3.41 6.53
N THR A 79 -21.29 4.14 6.05
CA THR A 79 -20.19 4.65 6.85
C THR A 79 -20.56 6.03 7.42
N ASN A 80 -19.98 6.41 8.56
CA ASN A 80 -20.12 7.78 9.11
C ASN A 80 -19.16 8.77 8.41
N ILE A 81 -18.46 8.32 7.38
CA ILE A 81 -17.53 9.08 6.56
C ILE A 81 -18.13 9.19 5.16
N ASP A 82 -18.30 10.41 4.68
CA ASP A 82 -18.57 10.68 3.27
C ASP A 82 -17.32 10.47 2.41
N TRP A 83 -17.13 9.23 1.95
CA TRP A 83 -16.03 8.87 1.04
C TRP A 83 -16.12 9.55 -0.32
N SER A 84 -17.27 10.12 -0.71
CA SER A 84 -17.38 10.87 -1.96
C SER A 84 -16.45 12.10 -1.97
N GLN A 85 -16.11 12.63 -0.79
CA GLN A 85 -15.14 13.73 -0.65
C GLN A 85 -13.71 13.31 -1.01
N LEU A 86 -13.35 12.04 -0.82
CA LEU A 86 -12.07 11.52 -1.30
C LEU A 86 -12.01 11.56 -2.83
N TRP A 87 -13.16 11.35 -3.47
CA TRP A 87 -13.34 11.37 -4.92
C TRP A 87 -13.85 12.70 -5.44
N HIS A 88 -13.96 13.74 -4.60
CA HIS A 88 -14.31 15.09 -5.05
C HIS A 88 -13.16 15.63 -5.89
N ASN A 89 -13.26 15.26 -7.16
CA ASN A 89 -12.36 15.59 -8.24
C ASN A 89 -12.09 17.09 -8.18
N THR A 90 -10.84 17.46 -8.00
CA THR A 90 -10.36 18.72 -8.58
C THR A 90 -10.63 18.56 -10.07
N PRO A 91 -11.64 19.25 -10.67
CA PRO A 91 -12.01 19.00 -12.06
C PRO A 91 -10.86 19.32 -13.00
N GLU A 92 -9.90 20.12 -12.49
CA GLU A 92 -8.71 20.54 -13.18
C GLU A 92 -7.48 19.85 -12.58
N TRP A 93 -6.68 19.26 -13.47
CA TRP A 93 -5.32 18.88 -13.13
C TRP A 93 -4.52 20.11 -12.73
N ALA A 94 -3.75 20.00 -11.66
CA ALA A 94 -2.76 20.99 -11.29
C ALA A 94 -1.79 21.23 -12.47
N GLU A 95 -1.15 22.40 -12.53
CA GLU A 95 -0.25 22.75 -13.64
C GLU A 95 0.84 21.70 -13.87
N TRP A 96 1.44 21.18 -12.80
CA TRP A 96 2.45 20.10 -12.88
C TRP A 96 1.86 18.80 -13.42
N ALA A 97 0.57 18.52 -13.14
CA ALA A 97 -0.09 17.29 -13.53
C ALA A 97 -0.55 17.32 -15.00
N GLN A 98 -0.42 18.45 -15.71
CA GLN A 98 -0.67 18.52 -17.16
C GLN A 98 0.42 17.81 -17.98
N ASP A 99 1.65 17.73 -17.44
CA ASP A 99 2.79 17.02 -18.02
C ASP A 99 3.47 16.14 -16.95
N PRO A 100 2.83 15.02 -16.55
CA PRO A 100 3.31 14.20 -15.45
C PRO A 100 4.52 13.35 -15.86
N ASP A 101 5.32 12.93 -14.88
CA ASP A 101 6.39 11.96 -15.08
C ASP A 101 5.83 10.55 -15.33
N ALA A 102 4.66 10.24 -14.77
CA ALA A 102 3.91 9.01 -15.06
C ALA A 102 2.40 9.19 -14.94
N THR A 103 1.66 8.41 -15.74
CA THR A 103 0.21 8.25 -15.62
C THR A 103 -0.11 6.77 -15.46
N VAL A 104 -0.88 6.45 -14.42
CA VAL A 104 -1.30 5.09 -14.08
C VAL A 104 -2.82 5.00 -14.12
N HIS A 105 -3.35 4.01 -14.84
CA HIS A 105 -4.78 3.72 -14.86
C HIS A 105 -5.05 2.38 -14.16
N TYR A 106 -5.98 2.37 -13.22
CA TYR A 106 -6.38 1.14 -12.52
C TYR A 106 -7.87 1.10 -12.22
N ALA A 107 -8.42 -0.10 -12.11
CA ALA A 107 -9.80 -0.34 -11.72
C ALA A 107 -9.91 -0.41 -10.20
N LEU A 108 -10.99 0.13 -9.65
CA LEU A 108 -11.36 0.01 -8.25
C LEU A 108 -12.19 -1.27 -8.05
N PRO A 109 -12.09 -1.94 -6.88
CA PRO A 109 -12.90 -3.11 -6.53
C PRO A 109 -14.41 -2.95 -6.77
N GLY A 110 -14.94 -1.75 -6.54
CA GLY A 110 -16.34 -1.36 -6.71
C GLY A 110 -16.79 -1.15 -8.16
N GLY A 111 -15.88 -1.26 -9.14
CA GLY A 111 -16.19 -1.09 -10.57
C GLY A 111 -15.86 0.29 -11.15
N GLY A 112 -15.34 1.20 -10.33
CA GLY A 112 -14.78 2.48 -10.77
C GLY A 112 -13.43 2.37 -11.46
N THR A 113 -12.93 3.48 -12.01
CA THR A 113 -11.57 3.58 -12.55
C THR A 113 -10.88 4.84 -12.08
N CYS A 114 -9.59 4.79 -11.85
CA CYS A 114 -8.77 5.94 -11.50
C CYS A 114 -7.73 6.21 -12.57
N GLU A 115 -7.50 7.49 -12.85
CA GLU A 115 -6.28 8.02 -13.45
C GLU A 115 -5.46 8.68 -12.36
N LEU A 116 -4.26 8.14 -12.10
CA LEU A 116 -3.30 8.67 -11.15
C LEU A 116 -2.12 9.26 -11.91
N ARG A 117 -1.86 10.55 -11.71
CA ARG A 117 -0.72 11.26 -12.26
C ARG A 117 0.34 11.49 -11.18
N LEU A 118 1.58 11.25 -11.53
CA LEU A 118 2.74 11.30 -10.64
C LEU A 118 3.78 12.22 -11.24
N GLY A 119 4.37 13.11 -10.44
CA GLY A 119 5.33 14.09 -10.93
C GLY A 119 5.89 14.98 -9.84
N GLU A 120 6.51 16.10 -10.25
CA GLU A 120 7.10 17.07 -9.33
C GLU A 120 8.01 16.40 -8.27
N VAL A 121 8.95 15.58 -8.77
CA VAL A 121 9.92 14.81 -7.97
C VAL A 121 10.97 15.74 -7.35
N VAL A 122 10.54 16.57 -6.42
CA VAL A 122 11.36 17.51 -5.64
C VAL A 122 10.73 17.77 -4.28
N TYR A 123 9.44 17.42 -4.14
CA TYR A 123 8.62 17.68 -2.97
C TYR A 123 8.51 16.44 -2.09
N SER A 124 9.18 16.46 -0.93
CA SER A 124 8.80 15.55 0.16
C SER A 124 7.55 16.12 0.84
N PRO A 125 6.41 15.41 0.83
CA PRO A 125 5.17 15.91 1.41
C PRO A 125 5.12 15.88 2.94
N ASP A 126 6.21 15.53 3.62
CA ASP A 126 6.26 15.48 5.09
C ASP A 126 6.37 16.91 5.67
N PRO A 127 5.31 17.43 6.33
CA PRO A 127 5.34 18.76 6.94
C PRO A 127 6.28 18.84 8.15
N ASN A 128 6.73 17.70 8.69
CA ASN A 128 7.69 17.62 9.79
C ASN A 128 9.13 17.45 9.32
N ARG A 129 9.37 17.43 7.99
CA ARG A 129 10.73 17.32 7.45
C ARG A 129 11.56 18.55 7.88
N PRO A 130 12.80 18.35 8.35
CA PRO A 130 13.72 19.47 8.51
C PRO A 130 13.87 20.24 7.19
N ALA A 131 13.73 21.56 7.24
CA ALA A 131 13.72 22.42 6.06
C ALA A 131 15.04 22.36 5.25
N ASP A 132 16.12 21.91 5.87
CA ASP A 132 17.48 21.83 5.33
C ASP A 132 17.83 20.49 4.66
N VAL A 133 16.95 19.49 4.72
CA VAL A 133 17.23 18.15 4.17
C VAL A 133 16.76 18.05 2.72
N ALA A 134 17.50 18.60 1.76
CA ALA A 134 17.19 18.43 0.34
C ALA A 134 17.39 16.98 -0.14
N ALA A 135 16.59 16.53 -1.11
CA ALA A 135 16.84 15.27 -1.81
C ALA A 135 18.19 15.34 -2.54
N ASP A 136 18.93 14.23 -2.61
CA ASP A 136 20.08 14.12 -3.52
C ASP A 136 19.58 14.32 -4.96
N PRO A 137 20.18 15.21 -5.78
CA PRO A 137 19.76 15.41 -7.16
C PRO A 137 19.78 14.12 -8.01
N ARG A 138 20.63 13.14 -7.64
CA ARG A 138 20.65 11.82 -8.26
C ARG A 138 19.42 10.99 -7.88
N ALA A 139 18.88 11.18 -6.68
CA ALA A 139 17.66 10.52 -6.24
C ALA A 139 16.44 11.05 -7.00
N GLU A 140 16.36 12.37 -7.17
CA GLU A 140 15.33 13.00 -8.03
C GLU A 140 15.38 12.43 -9.44
N GLN A 141 16.56 12.46 -10.08
CA GLN A 141 16.70 11.99 -11.45
C GLN A 141 16.36 10.50 -11.58
N ALA A 142 16.85 9.66 -10.67
CA ALA A 142 16.56 8.22 -10.66
C ALA A 142 15.06 7.94 -10.47
N ALA A 143 14.39 8.68 -9.58
CA ALA A 143 12.95 8.55 -9.37
C ALA A 143 12.15 9.00 -10.60
N ARG A 144 12.51 10.12 -11.25
CA ARG A 144 11.87 10.55 -12.52
C ARG A 144 12.06 9.52 -13.63
N ASP A 145 13.27 8.99 -13.78
CA ASP A 145 13.56 7.97 -14.79
C ASP A 145 12.78 6.69 -14.53
N PHE A 146 12.67 6.27 -13.27
CA PHE A 146 11.86 5.12 -12.88
C PHE A 146 10.38 5.34 -13.19
N LEU A 147 9.81 6.48 -12.79
CA LEU A 147 8.41 6.82 -13.07
C LEU A 147 8.11 6.78 -14.59
N ARG A 148 9.01 7.32 -15.42
CA ARG A 148 8.82 7.39 -16.87
C ARG A 148 8.99 6.06 -17.60
N THR A 149 9.70 5.10 -17.02
CA THR A 149 10.12 3.87 -17.73
C THR A 149 9.55 2.57 -17.15
N ALA A 150 9.22 2.55 -15.87
CA ALA A 150 8.69 1.37 -15.22
C ALA A 150 7.19 1.19 -15.51
N ASP A 151 6.76 -0.06 -15.65
CA ASP A 151 5.35 -0.40 -15.53
C ASP A 151 4.98 -0.44 -14.03
N LEU A 152 4.55 0.70 -13.52
CA LEU A 152 4.37 0.94 -12.08
C LEU A 152 3.43 -0.05 -11.40
N LEU A 153 2.35 -0.49 -12.07
CA LEU A 153 1.43 -1.48 -11.49
C LEU A 153 1.97 -2.91 -11.51
N THR A 154 2.95 -3.19 -12.37
CA THR A 154 3.62 -4.50 -12.39
C THR A 154 4.71 -4.59 -11.32
N VAL A 155 5.39 -3.48 -11.01
CA VAL A 155 6.47 -3.45 -10.01
C VAL A 155 5.99 -3.14 -8.59
N ALA A 156 4.85 -2.45 -8.44
CA ALA A 156 4.26 -2.16 -7.15
C ALA A 156 3.49 -3.39 -6.62
N ASP A 157 3.87 -3.87 -5.43
CA ASP A 157 3.17 -4.98 -4.77
C ASP A 157 1.97 -4.46 -3.97
N VAL A 158 0.87 -4.20 -4.67
CA VAL A 158 -0.37 -3.65 -4.08
C VAL A 158 -0.99 -4.62 -3.08
N ASP A 159 -0.95 -5.93 -3.34
CA ASP A 159 -1.52 -6.94 -2.45
C ASP A 159 -0.74 -7.04 -1.13
N ALA A 160 0.59 -7.02 -1.19
CA ALA A 160 1.42 -6.96 0.00
C ALA A 160 1.19 -5.64 0.76
N MET A 161 1.00 -4.53 0.05
CA MET A 161 0.69 -3.24 0.68
C MET A 161 -0.67 -3.25 1.40
N ILE A 162 -1.72 -3.82 0.80
CA ILE A 162 -3.02 -4.01 1.46
C ILE A 162 -2.84 -4.82 2.74
N THR A 163 -2.09 -5.93 2.68
CA THR A 163 -1.81 -6.76 3.85
C THR A 163 -1.09 -5.96 4.94
N ALA A 164 -0.03 -5.25 4.57
CA ALA A 164 0.75 -4.43 5.51
C ALA A 164 -0.08 -3.27 6.11
N MET A 165 -1.00 -2.68 5.35
CA MET A 165 -1.92 -1.65 5.84
C MET A 165 -2.92 -2.19 6.84
N ARG A 166 -3.40 -3.42 6.66
CA ARG A 166 -4.33 -4.08 7.60
C ARG A 166 -3.67 -4.51 8.90
N ASP A 167 -2.36 -4.76 8.87
CA ASP A 167 -1.56 -5.07 10.07
C ASP A 167 -1.22 -3.82 10.90
N LYS A 168 -1.45 -2.61 10.37
CA LYS A 168 -1.27 -1.35 11.11
C LYS A 168 -2.58 -1.01 11.83
N ASP A 169 -2.50 -0.91 13.15
CA ASP A 169 -3.70 -0.97 14.01
C ASP A 169 -4.61 0.27 13.97
N GLU A 170 -4.24 1.43 13.41
CA GLU A 170 -5.05 2.64 13.61
C GLU A 170 -4.96 3.65 12.46
N ASN A 171 -6.01 3.71 11.63
CA ASN A 171 -6.25 4.86 10.74
C ASN A 171 -7.46 5.65 11.23
N TRP A 172 -7.36 6.97 11.19
CA TRP A 172 -8.41 7.90 11.65
C TRP A 172 -8.81 8.84 10.53
N ALA A 173 -10.11 9.03 10.36
CA ALA A 173 -10.69 9.95 9.40
C ALA A 173 -11.72 10.83 10.10
N GLN A 174 -12.07 11.94 9.47
CA GLN A 174 -13.09 12.85 9.99
C GLN A 174 -14.46 12.40 9.47
N ALA A 175 -15.39 12.15 10.39
CA ALA A 175 -16.80 11.93 10.09
C ALA A 175 -17.49 13.25 9.70
N ASP A 176 -18.71 13.17 9.19
CA ASP A 176 -19.49 14.32 8.72
C ASP A 176 -19.76 15.38 9.81
N ASP A 177 -19.80 14.95 11.08
CA ASP A 177 -19.98 15.83 12.24
C ASP A 177 -18.65 16.43 12.76
N GLY A 178 -17.55 16.17 12.07
CA GLY A 178 -16.21 16.64 12.41
C GLY A 178 -15.47 15.75 13.41
N THR A 179 -16.07 14.68 13.91
CA THR A 179 -15.43 13.77 14.87
C THR A 179 -14.39 12.87 14.20
N ALA A 180 -13.31 12.55 14.93
CA ALA A 180 -12.35 11.57 14.47
C ALA A 180 -12.91 10.16 14.72
N VAL A 181 -13.07 9.37 13.66
CA VAL A 181 -13.55 7.99 13.71
C VAL A 181 -12.51 7.04 13.12
N PRO A 182 -12.38 5.82 13.66
CA PRO A 182 -11.50 4.83 13.08
C PRO A 182 -12.03 4.40 11.71
N PHE A 183 -11.13 4.20 10.75
CA PHE A 183 -11.45 3.64 9.44
C PHE A 183 -10.43 2.58 9.02
N GLY A 184 -10.77 1.83 7.98
CA GLY A 184 -9.95 0.74 7.47
C GLY A 184 -10.54 -0.62 7.78
N TYR A 185 -9.86 -1.67 7.33
CA TYR A 185 -10.35 -3.03 7.41
C TYR A 185 -10.74 -3.42 8.85
N GLY A 186 -11.89 -4.08 9.01
CA GLY A 186 -12.40 -4.49 10.33
C GLY A 186 -13.14 -3.40 11.11
N THR A 187 -13.27 -2.19 10.57
CA THR A 187 -14.08 -1.11 11.15
C THR A 187 -15.42 -0.94 10.43
N ASP A 188 -16.39 -0.29 11.08
CA ASP A 188 -17.69 0.07 10.47
C ASP A 188 -17.54 1.10 9.34
N ASN A 189 -16.40 1.80 9.27
CA ASN A 189 -16.11 2.80 8.25
C ASN A 189 -15.21 2.27 7.12
N TYR A 190 -15.16 0.96 6.92
CA TYR A 190 -14.35 0.35 5.86
C TYR A 190 -14.94 0.60 4.45
N ASN A 191 -14.08 0.98 3.51
CA ASN A 191 -14.39 1.02 2.08
C ASN A 191 -13.24 0.39 1.27
N ALA A 192 -13.56 -0.60 0.43
CA ALA A 192 -12.57 -1.35 -0.33
C ALA A 192 -11.90 -0.52 -1.44
N ASP A 193 -12.61 0.43 -2.04
CA ASP A 193 -12.07 1.31 -3.08
C ASP A 193 -11.06 2.30 -2.48
N VAL A 194 -11.35 2.80 -1.28
CA VAL A 194 -10.45 3.66 -0.52
C VAL A 194 -9.19 2.91 -0.12
N GLU A 195 -9.33 1.70 0.44
CA GLU A 195 -8.18 0.86 0.81
C GLU A 195 -7.30 0.59 -0.41
N TYR A 196 -7.91 0.21 -1.53
CA TYR A 196 -7.18 -0.09 -2.76
C TYR A 196 -6.45 1.13 -3.33
N ASN A 197 -7.10 2.29 -3.42
CA ASN A 197 -6.44 3.54 -3.88
C ASN A 197 -5.25 3.91 -2.98
N MET A 198 -5.45 3.88 -1.65
CA MET A 198 -4.37 4.14 -0.70
C MET A 198 -3.20 3.15 -0.86
N ALA A 199 -3.51 1.86 -1.08
CA ALA A 199 -2.50 0.84 -1.27
C ALA A 199 -1.72 1.01 -2.59
N VAL A 200 -2.39 1.37 -3.69
CA VAL A 200 -1.72 1.67 -4.97
C VAL A 200 -0.71 2.82 -4.77
N LYS A 201 -1.13 3.92 -4.16
CA LYS A 201 -0.26 5.09 -3.94
C LYS A 201 0.94 4.75 -3.04
N GLN A 202 0.71 4.05 -1.92
CA GLN A 202 1.80 3.64 -1.03
C GLN A 202 2.74 2.62 -1.68
N ALA A 203 2.21 1.65 -2.43
CA ALA A 203 3.03 0.63 -3.10
C ALA A 203 3.93 1.26 -4.18
N ILE A 204 3.43 2.24 -4.94
CA ILE A 204 4.25 2.99 -5.91
C ILE A 204 5.32 3.80 -5.19
N GLN A 205 5.00 4.47 -4.07
CA GLN A 205 5.98 5.22 -3.29
C GLN A 205 7.11 4.32 -2.76
N VAL A 206 6.76 3.13 -2.27
CA VAL A 206 7.76 2.13 -1.85
C VAL A 206 8.60 1.69 -3.04
N ALA A 207 7.99 1.34 -4.19
CA ALA A 207 8.72 0.91 -5.38
C ALA A 207 9.71 1.98 -5.89
N VAL A 208 9.34 3.26 -5.87
CA VAL A 208 10.23 4.38 -6.22
C VAL A 208 11.40 4.47 -5.23
N THR A 209 11.10 4.39 -3.94
CA THR A 209 12.11 4.48 -2.87
C THR A 209 13.10 3.32 -2.95
N ASP A 210 12.59 2.09 -3.05
CA ASP A 210 13.38 0.88 -3.18
C ASP A 210 14.26 0.91 -4.44
N HIS A 211 13.73 1.43 -5.56
CA HIS A 211 14.53 1.59 -6.78
C HIS A 211 15.72 2.53 -6.56
N VAL A 212 15.49 3.71 -6.00
CA VAL A 212 16.55 4.68 -5.73
C VAL A 212 17.59 4.11 -4.76
N GLU A 213 17.15 3.44 -3.70
CA GLU A 213 18.03 2.82 -2.71
C GLU A 213 18.83 1.64 -3.28
N SER A 214 18.24 0.86 -4.20
CA SER A 214 18.92 -0.24 -4.89
C SER A 214 20.12 0.22 -5.71
N MET A 215 20.15 1.49 -6.11
CA MET A 215 21.28 2.13 -6.80
C MET A 215 22.36 2.66 -5.83
N GLY A 216 22.18 2.49 -4.52
CA GLY A 216 23.05 3.05 -3.49
C GLY A 216 22.90 4.57 -3.33
N ILE A 217 21.79 5.15 -3.78
CA ILE A 217 21.49 6.57 -3.66
C ILE A 217 20.57 6.76 -2.44
N PRO A 218 20.88 7.67 -1.50
CA PRO A 218 19.98 7.96 -0.39
C PRO A 218 18.64 8.52 -0.88
N SER A 219 17.54 7.92 -0.41
CA SER A 219 16.16 8.39 -0.65
C SER A 219 15.73 9.52 0.31
N THR A 220 16.59 9.90 1.26
CA THR A 220 16.26 10.91 2.28
C THR A 220 15.85 12.23 1.63
N GLY A 221 14.68 12.75 2.00
CA GLY A 221 14.15 13.99 1.47
C GLY A 221 13.55 13.86 0.06
N LEU A 222 13.56 12.68 -0.56
CA LEU A 222 12.85 12.39 -1.79
C LEU A 222 11.33 12.38 -1.55
N GLY A 223 10.60 12.89 -2.51
CA GLY A 223 9.17 12.71 -2.64
C GLY A 223 8.72 13.20 -4.01
N PHE A 224 7.46 12.97 -4.28
CA PHE A 224 6.81 13.37 -5.52
C PHE A 224 5.35 13.70 -5.22
N GLN A 225 4.75 14.52 -6.07
CA GLN A 225 3.34 14.81 -6.02
C GLN A 225 2.54 13.70 -6.71
N SER A 226 1.34 13.49 -6.22
CA SER A 226 0.34 12.65 -6.86
C SER A 226 -0.98 13.40 -6.91
N GLN A 227 -1.66 13.35 -8.05
CA GLN A 227 -3.05 13.76 -8.17
C GLN A 227 -3.81 12.63 -8.85
N GLU A 228 -4.97 12.29 -8.32
CA GLU A 228 -5.85 11.30 -8.89
C GLU A 228 -7.20 11.91 -9.28
N GLN A 229 -7.76 11.39 -10.37
CA GLN A 229 -9.16 11.56 -10.71
C GLN A 229 -9.76 10.17 -10.84
N CYS A 230 -10.79 9.91 -10.05
CA CYS A 230 -11.41 8.61 -9.96
C CYS A 230 -12.89 8.71 -10.25
N THR A 231 -13.39 7.73 -10.98
CA THR A 231 -14.81 7.45 -11.13
C THR A 231 -15.21 6.50 -10.00
N GLY A 232 -15.32 7.00 -8.77
CA GLY A 232 -15.67 6.18 -7.60
C GLY A 232 -17.18 6.09 -7.37
N ALA A 233 -17.75 4.90 -7.57
CA ALA A 233 -19.02 4.35 -7.07
C ALA A 233 -20.30 5.22 -6.98
N ASP A 234 -20.44 6.30 -7.75
CA ASP A 234 -21.72 7.05 -7.86
C ASP A 234 -22.72 6.43 -8.86
N GLN A 235 -22.69 5.11 -9.09
CA GLN A 235 -23.72 4.38 -9.86
C GLN A 235 -24.23 3.13 -9.15
#